data_AF-A0A662SM46-F1
#
_entry.id   AF-A0A662SM46-F1
#
_cell.length_a   1.000
_cell.length_b   1.000
_cell.length_c   1.000
_cell.angle_alpha   90.00
_cell.angle_beta   90.00
_cell.angle_gamma   90.00
#
_symmetry.space_group_name_H-M   'P 1'
#
loop_
_entity.id
_entity.type
_entity.pdbx_description
1 polymer ?
#
loop_
_entity_poly.entity_id
_entity_poly.type
_entity_poly.pdbx_seq_one_letter_code
_entity_poly.pdbx_strand_id
1 'polypeptide(L)' 'MSVVKVDSQRRIYIPKELGFKAEKALILPYGSNFLLIPIPKDVIEIDIDASIEELKKRSEEAAKHDALRRAKRRRQVR' A
#
# COMPACT_ATOMS: atom_id res chain seq x y z
N MET A 1 -12.97 -25.68 -4.11
CA MET A 1 -12.68 -25.14 -5.46
C MET A 1 -11.23 -24.68 -5.45
N SER A 2 -10.31 -25.43 -6.07
CA SER A 2 -8.88 -25.09 -6.03
C SER A 2 -8.58 -24.06 -7.11
N VAL A 3 -8.31 -22.82 -6.70
CA VAL A 3 -8.17 -21.68 -7.62
C VAL A 3 -6.79 -21.67 -8.31
N VAL A 4 -5.79 -22.39 -7.79
CA VAL A 4 -4.41 -22.41 -8.30
C VAL A 4 -3.75 -23.78 -8.14
N LYS A 5 -2.79 -24.12 -9.03
CA LYS A 5 -1.99 -25.36 -8.97
C LYS A 5 -0.56 -25.04 -8.51
N VAL A 6 0.01 -25.85 -7.62
CA VAL A 6 1.41 -25.73 -7.19
C VAL A 6 2.20 -26.92 -7.71
N ASP A 7 3.35 -26.70 -8.35
CA ASP A 7 4.23 -27.78 -8.82
C ASP A 7 5.28 -28.21 -7.79
N SER A 8 6.09 -29.22 -8.14
CA SER A 8 7.18 -29.74 -7.31
C SER A 8 8.31 -28.73 -7.06
N GLN A 9 8.38 -27.66 -7.85
CA GLN A 9 9.33 -26.57 -7.71
C GLN A 9 8.72 -25.36 -6.98
N ARG A 10 7.54 -25.53 -6.35
CA ARG A 10 6.79 -24.50 -5.64
C ARG A 10 6.35 -23.33 -6.53
N ARG A 11 6.23 -23.54 -7.85
CA ARG A 11 5.64 -22.55 -8.76
C ARG A 11 4.13 -22.58 -8.63
N ILE A 12 3.51 -21.40 -8.60
CA ILE A 12 2.05 -21.24 -8.52
C ILE A 12 1.52 -20.91 -9.90
N TYR A 13 0.61 -21.74 -10.41
CA TYR A 13 -0.07 -21.55 -11.68
C TYR A 13 -1.45 -20.95 -11.44
N ILE A 14 -1.66 -19.77 -12.02
CA ILE A 14 -2.92 -19.04 -12.00
C ILE A 14 -3.64 -19.32 -13.34
N PRO A 15 -4.84 -19.94 -13.32
CA PRO A 15 -5.66 -20.13 -14.51
C PRO A 15 -5.91 -18.81 -15.26
N LYS A 16 -5.85 -18.85 -16.60
CA LYS A 16 -5.99 -17.65 -17.44
C LYS A 16 -7.40 -17.03 -17.32
N GLU A 17 -8.39 -17.85 -17.01
CA GLU A 17 -9.81 -17.48 -16.89
C GLU A 17 -10.06 -16.54 -15.70
N LEU A 18 -9.15 -16.49 -14.71
CA LEU A 18 -9.23 -15.56 -13.58
C LEU A 18 -8.91 -14.11 -13.95
N GLY A 19 -8.46 -13.85 -15.19
CA GLY A 19 -8.17 -12.49 -15.64
C GLY A 19 -7.04 -11.80 -14.88
N PHE A 20 -6.10 -12.57 -14.32
CA PHE A 20 -4.94 -12.02 -13.60
C PHE A 20 -4.00 -11.29 -14.57
N LYS A 21 -4.11 -9.96 -14.62
CA LYS A 21 -3.36 -9.07 -15.53
C LYS A 21 -2.27 -8.28 -14.79
N ALA A 22 -1.52 -8.91 -13.90
CA ALA A 22 -0.41 -8.27 -13.19
C ALA A 22 0.89 -9.05 -13.39
N GLU A 23 2.00 -8.33 -13.56
CA GLU A 23 3.34 -8.94 -13.68
C GLU A 23 3.85 -9.44 -12.32
N LYS A 24 3.40 -8.81 -11.23
CA LYS A 24 3.80 -9.12 -9.86
C LYS A 24 2.56 -9.36 -9.01
N ALA A 25 2.72 -10.20 -8.00
CA ALA A 25 1.67 -10.52 -7.04
C ALA A 25 2.25 -10.55 -5.62
N LEU A 26 1.50 -10.03 -4.66
CA LEU A 26 1.75 -10.25 -3.25
C LEU A 26 0.98 -11.51 -2.80
N ILE A 27 1.69 -12.42 -2.13
CA ILE A 27 1.09 -13.63 -1.55
C ILE A 27 1.12 -13.48 -0.04
N LEU A 28 -0.05 -13.56 0.59
CA LEU A 28 -0.20 -13.49 2.04
C LEU A 28 -0.78 -14.81 2.56
N PRO A 29 -0.12 -15.48 3.52
CA PRO A 29 -0.73 -16.60 4.21
C PRO A 29 -1.92 -16.11 5.06
N TYR A 30 -3.06 -16.79 4.95
CA TYR A 30 -4.28 -16.49 5.69
C TYR A 30 -4.92 -17.77 6.21
N GLY A 31 -4.52 -18.18 7.41
CA GLY A 31 -4.93 -19.45 8.01
C GLY A 31 -4.49 -20.63 7.13
N SER A 32 -5.44 -21.43 6.67
CA SER A 32 -5.21 -22.55 5.75
C SER A 32 -5.19 -22.16 4.27
N ASN A 33 -5.41 -20.88 3.95
CA ASN A 33 -5.51 -20.37 2.59
C ASN A 33 -4.37 -19.37 2.30
N PHE A 34 -4.20 -19.03 1.01
CA PHE A 34 -3.33 -17.94 0.58
C PHE A 34 -4.17 -16.88 -0.12
N LEU A 35 -3.94 -15.61 0.24
CA LEU A 35 -4.50 -14.46 -0.45
C LEU A 35 -3.49 -13.97 -1.49
N LEU A 36 -3.93 -13.87 -2.74
CA LEU A 36 -3.14 -13.37 -3.85
C LEU A 36 -3.64 -11.98 -4.24
N ILE A 37 -2.78 -10.98 -4.18
CA ILE A 37 -3.10 -9.60 -4.52
C ILE A 37 -2.25 -9.19 -5.74
N PRO A 38 -2.86 -8.89 -6.90
CA PRO A 38 -2.13 -8.35 -8.03
C PRO A 38 -1.51 -7.00 -7.68
N ILE A 39 -0.24 -6.79 -8.02
CA ILE A 39 0.42 -5.49 -7.91
C ILE A 39 0.24 -4.78 -9.25
N PRO A 40 -0.48 -3.64 -9.31
CA PRO A 40 -0.61 -2.86 -10.53
C PRO A 40 0.77 -2.49 -11.08
N LYS A 41 0.93 -2.59 -12.40
CA LYS A 41 2.16 -2.16 -13.07
C LYS A 41 2.26 -0.65 -13.12
N ASP A 42 1.13 -0.02 -13.40
CA ASP A 42 1.01 1.42 -13.55
C ASP A 42 0.58 2.06 -12.24
N VAL A 43 1.04 3.29 -12.02
CA VAL A 43 0.64 4.08 -10.85
C VAL A 43 -0.85 4.41 -11.00
N ILE A 44 -1.62 4.16 -9.95
CA ILE A 44 -3.00 4.61 -9.88
C ILE A 44 -2.96 6.12 -9.65
N GLU A 45 -3.23 6.90 -10.70
CA GLU A 45 -3.39 8.34 -10.57
C GLU A 45 -4.60 8.63 -9.69
N ILE A 46 -4.40 9.46 -8.67
CA ILE A 46 -5.45 9.91 -7.77
C ILE A 46 -5.69 11.37 -8.12
N ASP A 47 -6.86 11.67 -8.67
CA ASP A 47 -7.29 13.04 -8.86
C ASP A 47 -7.52 13.68 -7.49
N ILE A 48 -6.77 14.75 -7.24
CA ILE A 48 -6.84 15.55 -6.03
C ILE A 48 -7.09 16.99 -6.42
N ASP A 49 -8.10 17.60 -5.81
CA ASP A 49 -8.47 19.00 -6.06
C ASP A 49 -7.40 20.01 -5.59
N ALA A 50 -6.43 19.55 -4.78
CA ALA A 50 -5.35 20.36 -4.23
C ALA A 50 -4.06 20.22 -5.03
N SER A 51 -3.36 21.34 -5.22
CA SER A 51 -2.04 21.32 -5.87
C SER A 51 -0.98 20.67 -4.99
N ILE A 52 0.11 20.21 -5.61
CA ILE A 52 1.28 19.66 -4.90
C ILE A 52 1.83 20.69 -3.89
N GLU A 53 1.88 21.96 -4.25
CA GLU A 53 2.36 23.04 -3.39
C GLU A 53 1.47 23.21 -2.15
N GLU A 54 0.15 23.15 -2.34
CA GLU A 54 -0.81 23.24 -1.24
C GLU A 54 -0.66 22.05 -0.28
N LEU A 55 -0.56 20.83 -0.81
CA LEU A 55 -0.35 19.64 0.00
C LEU A 55 0.95 19.72 0.80
N LYS A 56 2.03 20.20 0.17
CA LYS A 56 3.31 20.41 0.85
C LYS A 56 3.16 21.40 2.00
N LYS A 57 2.55 22.56 1.76
CA LYS A 57 2.32 23.57 2.79
C LYS A 57 1.51 23.01 3.97
N ARG A 58 0.40 22.32 3.68
CA ARG A 58 -0.44 21.66 4.71
C ARG A 58 0.36 20.67 5.53
N SER A 59 1.22 19.87 4.89
CA SER A 59 2.08 18.90 5.58
C SER A 59 3.11 19.54 6.50
N GLU A 60 3.74 20.64 6.08
CA GLU A 60 4.72 21.37 6.87
C GLU A 60 4.06 22.03 8.10
N GLU A 61 2.89 22.63 7.91
CA GLU A 61 2.09 23.21 9.00
C GLU A 61 1.69 22.14 10.02
N ALA A 62 1.17 21.00 9.56
CA ALA A 62 0.81 19.88 10.43
C ALA A 62 2.03 19.36 11.23
N ALA A 63 3.17 19.18 10.56
CA ALA A 63 4.41 18.76 11.19
C ALA A 63 4.91 19.76 12.25
N LYS A 64 4.84 21.06 11.95
CA LYS A 64 5.20 22.14 12.89
C LYS A 64 4.30 22.11 14.13
N HIS A 65 2.99 22.01 13.95
CA HIS A 65 2.05 21.94 15.08
C HIS A 65 2.25 20.71 15.95
N ASP A 66 2.54 19.57 15.34
CA ASP A 66 2.84 18.33 16.05
C ASP A 66 4.17 18.42 16.82
N ALA A 67 5.22 18.98 16.22
CA ALA A 67 6.49 19.26 16.88
C ALA A 67 6.33 20.18 18.10
N LEU A 68 5.61 21.30 17.95
CA LEU A 68 5.31 22.22 19.05
C LEU A 68 4.52 21.54 20.17
N ARG A 69 3.51 20.73 19.83
CA ARG A 69 2.75 19.95 20.82
C ARG A 69 3.63 18.94 21.57
N ARG A 70 4.56 18.26 20.90
CA ARG A 70 5.52 17.36 21.56
C ARG A 70 6.47 18.13 22.47
N ALA A 71 6.99 19.26 22.02
CA ALA A 71 7.94 20.06 22.79
C ALA A 71 7.28 20.68 24.04
N LYS A 72 6.03 21.17 23.93
CA LYS A 72 5.23 21.65 25.08
C LYS A 72 4.97 20.53 26.10
N ARG A 73 4.59 19.32 25.65
CA ARG A 73 4.44 18.13 26.53
C ARG A 73 5.72 17.82 27.29
N ARG A 74 6.88 18.03 26.67
CA ARG A 74 8.20 17.83 27.27
C ARG A 74 8.72 19.03 28.06
N ARG A 75 7.94 20.12 28.19
CA ARG A 75 8.35 21.41 28.79
C ARG A 75 9.61 22.01 28.17
N GLN A 76 9.85 21.73 26.90
CA GLN A 76 11.02 22.22 26.13
C GLN A 76 10.75 23.57 25.46
N VAL A 77 9.49 24.00 25.42
CA VAL A 77 9.05 25.29 24.89
C VAL A 77 8.08 25.88 25.91
N ARG A 78 8.25 27.16 26.20
CA ARG A 78 7.49 27.91 27.22
C ARG A 78 6.06 28.22 26.75
#